data_AF-A0A2N9G2Y0-F1
#
_entry.id   AF-A0A2N9G2Y0-F1
#
_cell.length_a   1.000
_cell.length_b   1.000
_cell.length_c   1.000
_cell.angle_alpha   90.00
_cell.angle_beta   90.00
_cell.angle_gamma   90.00
#
_symmetry.space_group_name_H-M   'P 1'
#
loop_
_entity.id
_entity.type
_entity.pdbx_description
1 polymer ?
#
loop_
_entity_poly.entity_id
_entity_poly.type
_entity_poly.pdbx_seq_one_letter_code
_entity_poly.pdbx_strand_id
1 'polypeptide(L)'
;MGDRVCVDLCSLMRPGEGLLVGSFARGLFLVHSECLESNYIASRPFRVNAGPVHAYVAVPGGKTCYLSELKAGKEVIVVDQKGQQRTAVVGRVKIETRPLILVEAKRDLDTQTHYSILLQNAETVALVCPCQENELQKTAIPVTSLKVGDEVMLRVQGGARHTGIEIQEFIVEN
;
A
#
# COMPACT_ATOMS: atom_id res chain seq x y z
N MET A 1 -5.14 -4.92 18.01
CA MET A 1 -4.42 -3.63 18.01
C MET A 1 -3.03 -3.86 17.43
N GLY A 2 -2.47 -2.92 16.68
CA GLY A 2 -1.11 -3.01 16.17
C GLY A 2 -0.51 -1.64 15.84
N ASP A 3 0.81 -1.56 15.79
CA ASP A 3 1.54 -0.33 15.49
C ASP A 3 1.63 -0.12 13.98
N ARG A 4 1.04 0.98 13.52
CA ARG A 4 0.92 1.33 12.12
C ARG A 4 1.71 2.57 11.78
N VAL A 5 2.24 2.61 10.57
CA VAL A 5 3.10 3.65 10.04
C VAL A 5 2.30 4.55 9.09
N CYS A 6 2.31 5.85 9.35
CA CYS A 6 1.91 6.89 8.41
C CYS A 6 3.17 7.44 7.75
N VAL A 7 3.14 7.55 6.43
CA VAL A 7 4.21 8.14 5.64
C VAL A 7 3.72 9.47 5.10
N ASP A 8 4.34 10.57 5.55
CA ASP A 8 4.12 11.91 5.00
C ASP A 8 5.24 12.22 4.01
N LEU A 9 4.87 12.55 2.78
CA LEU A 9 5.81 12.88 1.70
C LEU A 9 6.05 14.40 1.59
N CYS A 10 7.17 14.78 0.99
CA CYS A 10 7.49 16.16 0.64
C CYS A 10 6.80 16.62 -0.66
N SER A 11 5.98 15.76 -1.29
CA SER A 11 5.23 16.08 -2.51
C SER A 11 3.77 15.73 -2.33
N LEU A 12 2.90 16.48 -3.01
CA LEU A 12 1.48 16.14 -3.08
C LEU A 12 1.26 14.96 -4.03
N MET A 13 0.26 14.14 -3.68
CA MET A 13 -0.29 13.06 -4.48
C MET A 13 -1.67 13.44 -4.99
N ARG A 14 -2.02 12.86 -6.14
CA ARG A 14 -3.33 13.02 -6.79
C ARG A 14 -4.25 11.85 -6.46
N PRO A 15 -5.57 11.97 -6.66
CA PRO A 15 -6.47 10.82 -6.66
C PRO A 15 -5.93 9.70 -7.55
N GLY A 16 -5.90 8.48 -7.02
CA GLY A 16 -5.33 7.30 -7.67
C GLY A 16 -3.84 7.08 -7.43
N GLU A 17 -3.14 8.05 -6.81
CA GLU A 17 -1.75 7.87 -6.38
C GLU A 17 -1.65 7.38 -4.94
N GLY A 18 -0.67 6.51 -4.71
CA GLY A 18 -0.41 5.90 -3.41
C GLY A 18 0.97 5.26 -3.31
N LEU A 19 1.16 4.47 -2.26
CA LEU A 19 2.37 3.68 -2.03
C LEU A 19 2.07 2.19 -2.21
N LEU A 20 3.05 1.46 -2.75
CA LEU A 20 3.00 0.01 -2.83
C LEU A 20 3.46 -0.60 -1.52
N VAL A 21 2.54 -1.26 -0.80
CA VAL A 21 2.76 -1.81 0.54
C VAL A 21 2.22 -3.23 0.63
N GLY A 22 2.88 -4.14 1.33
CA GLY A 22 2.34 -5.49 1.55
C GLY A 22 2.96 -6.19 2.74
N SER A 23 2.31 -7.20 3.30
CA SER A 23 2.90 -8.02 4.36
C SER A 23 4.13 -8.77 3.87
N PHE A 24 4.18 -9.09 2.58
CA PHE A 24 5.27 -9.81 1.93
C PHE A 24 5.78 -9.04 0.72
N ALA A 25 7.09 -9.09 0.46
CA ALA A 25 7.70 -8.40 -0.68
C ALA A 25 7.20 -8.91 -2.05
N ARG A 26 6.70 -10.15 -2.11
CA ARG A 26 6.15 -10.79 -3.33
C ARG A 26 4.84 -10.17 -3.82
N GLY A 27 4.10 -9.46 -2.95
CA GLY A 27 2.81 -8.86 -3.31
C GLY A 27 2.56 -7.57 -2.55
N LEU A 28 2.64 -6.45 -3.27
CA LEU A 28 2.46 -5.12 -2.71
C LEU A 28 1.17 -4.51 -3.24
N PHE A 29 0.24 -4.20 -2.34
CA PHE A 29 -1.01 -3.52 -2.59
C PHE A 29 -0.79 -2.03 -2.81
N LEU A 30 -1.55 -1.42 -3.71
CA LEU A 30 -1.52 0.02 -3.90
C LEU A 30 -2.41 0.71 -2.87
N VAL A 31 -1.80 1.14 -1.76
CA VAL A 31 -2.46 1.87 -0.67
C VAL A 31 -2.58 3.33 -1.06
N HIS A 32 -3.82 3.78 -1.21
CA HIS A 32 -4.14 5.12 -1.70
C HIS A 32 -3.75 6.20 -0.69
N SER A 33 -3.40 7.38 -1.19
CA SER A 33 -3.16 8.56 -0.36
C SER A 33 -4.44 9.08 0.30
N GLU A 34 -4.31 9.77 1.43
CA GLU A 34 -5.41 10.45 2.14
C GLU A 34 -5.86 11.71 1.37
N CYS A 35 -5.96 11.66 0.05
CA CYS A 35 -6.29 12.81 -0.79
C CYS A 35 -7.79 12.95 -1.08
N LEU A 36 -8.61 11.93 -0.78
CA LEU A 36 -10.06 12.02 -0.89
C LEU A 36 -10.62 12.75 0.33
N GLU A 37 -11.48 13.73 0.10
CA GLU A 37 -12.23 14.38 1.17
C GLU A 37 -13.35 13.46 1.66
N SER A 38 -13.48 13.34 2.98
CA SER A 38 -14.68 12.78 3.60
C SER A 38 -15.45 13.90 4.31
N ASN A 39 -16.72 13.67 4.62
CA ASN A 39 -17.54 14.63 5.38
C ASN A 39 -16.96 14.93 6.78
N TYR A 40 -16.03 14.11 7.27
CA TYR A 40 -15.51 14.17 8.63
C TYR A 40 -14.03 14.54 8.71
N ILE A 41 -13.26 14.32 7.63
CA ILE A 41 -11.81 14.44 7.65
C ILE A 41 -11.34 15.20 6.40
N ALA A 42 -10.61 16.30 6.64
CA ALA A 42 -9.97 17.08 5.59
C ALA A 42 -8.88 16.27 4.88
N SER A 43 -8.77 16.46 3.57
CA SER A 43 -7.77 15.79 2.76
C SER A 43 -6.34 16.16 3.17
N ARG A 44 -5.45 15.16 3.11
CA ARG A 44 -4.01 15.28 3.31
C ARG A 44 -3.32 14.58 2.14
N PRO A 45 -3.28 15.22 0.95
CA PRO A 45 -2.74 14.62 -0.27
C PRO A 45 -1.23 14.30 -0.21
N PHE A 46 -0.54 14.60 0.88
CA PHE A 46 0.86 14.21 1.10
C PHE A 46 1.01 12.95 1.99
N ARG A 47 -0.09 12.42 2.54
CA ARG A 47 -0.08 11.34 3.54
C ARG A 47 -0.57 10.02 2.98
N VAL A 48 0.10 8.94 3.35
CA VAL A 48 -0.39 7.57 3.20
C VAL A 48 -0.40 6.86 4.55
N ASN A 49 -1.55 6.27 4.87
CA ASN A 49 -1.78 5.42 6.03
C ASN A 49 -1.33 3.99 5.70
N ALA A 50 -0.01 3.79 5.58
CA ALA A 50 0.61 2.71 4.80
C ALA A 50 0.32 1.28 5.30
N GLY A 51 0.47 1.00 6.60
CA GLY A 51 0.35 -0.36 7.14
C GLY A 51 1.11 -0.55 8.46
N PRO A 52 1.20 -1.78 9.00
CA PRO A 52 1.96 -2.06 10.22
C PRO A 52 3.47 -1.93 10.03
N VAL A 53 4.20 -1.77 11.12
CA VAL A 53 5.67 -1.61 11.13
C VAL A 53 6.47 -2.68 10.36
N HIS A 54 5.94 -3.90 10.24
CA HIS A 54 6.57 -5.02 9.54
C HIS A 54 6.22 -5.11 8.05
N ALA A 55 5.28 -4.30 7.55
CA ALA A 55 4.93 -4.36 6.14
C ALA A 55 6.06 -3.78 5.28
N TYR A 56 6.24 -4.37 4.10
CA TYR A 56 7.17 -3.90 3.10
C TYR A 56 6.60 -2.73 2.32
N VAL A 57 7.46 -1.81 1.91
CA VAL A 57 7.14 -0.71 0.98
C VAL A 57 8.11 -0.69 -0.19
N ALA A 58 7.63 -0.34 -1.39
CA ALA A 58 8.48 -0.21 -2.56
C ALA A 58 9.36 1.06 -2.49
N VAL A 59 10.65 0.89 -2.78
CA VAL A 59 11.64 1.97 -2.85
C VAL A 59 12.35 1.96 -4.21
N PRO A 60 13.04 3.05 -4.61
CA PRO A 60 13.74 3.13 -5.89
C PRO A 60 14.77 2.00 -6.09
N GLY A 61 15.10 1.73 -7.35
CA GLY A 61 16.02 0.65 -7.73
C GLY A 61 15.39 -0.75 -7.67
N GLY A 62 14.06 -0.83 -7.66
CA GLY A 62 13.33 -2.10 -7.68
C GLY A 62 13.45 -2.88 -6.38
N LYS A 63 13.71 -2.22 -5.24
CA LYS A 63 13.88 -2.85 -3.92
C LYS A 63 12.64 -2.62 -3.05
N THR A 64 12.62 -3.29 -1.91
CA THR A 64 11.66 -3.07 -0.82
C THR A 64 12.41 -2.88 0.50
N CYS A 65 11.80 -2.19 1.45
CA CYS A 65 12.27 -2.12 2.83
C CYS A 65 11.07 -2.22 3.79
N TYR A 66 11.31 -2.40 5.08
CA TYR A 66 10.22 -2.35 6.05
C TYR A 66 9.74 -0.90 6.26
N LEU A 67 8.44 -0.72 6.53
CA LEU A 67 7.89 0.59 6.88
C LEU A 67 8.55 1.20 8.13
N SER A 68 8.95 0.36 9.08
CA SER A 68 9.70 0.76 10.28
C SER A 68 11.10 1.32 10.00
N GLU A 69 11.68 1.01 8.85
CA GLU A 69 13.02 1.48 8.45
C GLU A 69 12.97 2.85 7.73
N LEU A 70 11.79 3.31 7.34
CA LEU A 70 11.62 4.62 6.72
C LEU A 70 11.95 5.73 7.71
N LYS A 71 12.61 6.77 7.20
CA LYS A 71 12.92 8.00 7.93
C LYS A 71 12.88 9.20 6.99
N ALA A 72 12.82 10.39 7.57
CA ALA A 72 12.90 11.64 6.81
C ALA A 72 14.13 11.66 5.89
N GLY A 73 13.95 12.14 4.66
CA GLY A 73 14.98 12.20 3.62
C GLY A 73 15.20 10.89 2.85
N LYS A 74 14.53 9.79 3.22
CA LYS A 74 14.49 8.58 2.38
C LYS A 74 13.56 8.76 1.19
N GLU A 75 13.74 7.94 0.17
CA GLU A 75 12.92 7.94 -1.02
C GLU A 75 12.01 6.70 -1.06
N VAL A 76 10.80 6.89 -1.57
CA VAL A 76 9.80 5.84 -1.82
C VAL A 76 9.26 5.98 -3.24
N ILE A 77 8.66 4.91 -3.74
CA ILE A 77 7.98 4.93 -5.04
C ILE A 77 6.50 5.22 -4.84
N VAL A 78 6.03 6.31 -5.44
CA VAL A 78 4.62 6.63 -5.61
C VAL A 78 4.15 6.05 -6.94
N VAL A 79 3.00 5.38 -6.93
CA VAL A 79 2.41 4.75 -8.12
C VAL A 79 1.00 5.25 -8.33
N ASP A 80 0.63 5.52 -9.58
CA ASP A 80 -0.74 5.88 -9.96
C ASP A 80 -1.58 4.66 -10.37
N GLN A 81 -2.88 4.89 -10.53
CA GLN A 81 -3.85 3.88 -10.97
C GLN A 81 -3.54 3.28 -12.37
N LYS A 82 -2.71 3.94 -13.18
CA LYS A 82 -2.26 3.46 -14.49
C LYS A 82 -0.94 2.69 -14.42
N GLY A 83 -0.36 2.54 -13.23
CA GLY A 83 0.92 1.87 -13.00
C GLY A 83 2.15 2.74 -13.27
N GLN A 84 1.99 4.04 -13.54
CA GLN A 84 3.12 4.96 -13.68
C GLN A 84 3.76 5.20 -12.31
N GLN A 85 5.09 5.22 -12.28
CA GLN A 85 5.87 5.28 -11.06
C GLN A 85 6.71 6.56 -11.03
N ARG A 86 6.78 7.21 -9.87
CA ARG A 86 7.70 8.33 -9.63
C ARG A 86 8.30 8.23 -8.23
N THR A 87 9.50 8.76 -8.07
CA THR A 87 10.15 8.83 -6.75
C THR A 87 9.62 10.03 -5.97
N ALA A 88 9.44 9.85 -4.66
CA ALA A 88 9.10 10.93 -3.73
C ALA A 88 9.92 10.82 -2.45
N VAL A 89 10.25 11.97 -1.86
CA VAL A 89 10.99 12.05 -0.59
C VAL A 89 10.03 11.96 0.58
N VAL A 90 10.37 11.14 1.56
CA VAL A 90 9.68 11.03 2.85
C VAL A 90 10.04 12.26 3.70
N GLY A 91 9.04 13.05 4.07
CA GLY A 91 9.19 14.18 4.98
C GLY A 91 9.12 13.77 6.44
N ARG A 92 8.14 12.92 6.80
CA ARG A 92 7.95 12.44 8.17
C ARG A 92 7.36 11.03 8.19
N VAL A 93 7.73 10.26 9.20
CA VAL A 93 7.15 8.96 9.51
C VAL A 93 6.54 9.02 10.90
N LYS A 94 5.29 8.58 11.06
CA LYS A 94 4.57 8.54 12.34
C LYS A 94 4.12 7.12 12.63
N ILE A 95 4.48 6.60 13.81
CA ILE A 95 4.03 5.29 14.29
C ILE A 95 2.95 5.51 15.35
N GLU A 96 1.82 4.84 15.23
CA GLU A 96 0.74 4.89 16.21
C GLU A 96 -0.02 3.57 16.32
N THR A 97 -0.55 3.26 17.50
CA THR A 97 -1.30 2.02 17.72
C THR A 97 -2.77 2.19 17.31
N ARG A 98 -3.27 1.32 16.43
CA ARG A 98 -4.66 1.36 15.92
C ARG A 98 -5.25 -0.05 15.77
N PRO A 99 -6.59 -0.18 15.69
CA PRO A 99 -7.23 -1.40 15.20
C PRO A 99 -6.83 -1.65 13.75
N LEU A 100 -6.43 -2.89 13.45
CA LEU A 100 -6.06 -3.33 12.11
C LEU A 100 -7.09 -4.34 11.60
N ILE A 101 -7.26 -4.40 10.28
CA ILE A 101 -7.96 -5.49 9.60
C ILE A 101 -7.02 -6.18 8.63
N LEU A 102 -7.21 -7.48 8.43
CA LEU A 102 -6.53 -8.28 7.44
C LEU A 102 -7.30 -8.20 6.12
N VAL A 103 -6.62 -7.77 5.06
CA VAL A 103 -7.13 -7.82 3.70
C VAL A 103 -6.35 -8.88 2.95
N GLU A 104 -7.06 -9.81 2.33
CA GLU A 104 -6.50 -10.86 1.49
C GLU A 104 -6.98 -10.69 0.06
N ALA A 105 -6.08 -10.87 -0.90
CA ALA A 105 -6.38 -10.87 -2.31
C ALA A 105 -5.77 -12.09 -2.99
N LYS A 106 -6.45 -12.56 -4.03
CA LYS A 106 -5.94 -13.59 -4.94
C LYS A 106 -5.91 -13.01 -6.34
N ARG A 107 -4.93 -13.44 -7.15
CA ARG A 107 -4.84 -13.02 -8.55
C ARG A 107 -5.87 -13.74 -9.41
N ASP A 108 -6.00 -15.05 -9.22
CA ASP A 108 -6.98 -15.90 -9.89
C ASP A 108 -7.71 -16.75 -8.86
N LEU A 109 -8.99 -17.04 -9.11
CA LEU A 109 -9.84 -17.86 -8.22
C LEU A 109 -9.23 -19.25 -7.93
N ASP A 110 -8.45 -19.77 -8.88
CA ASP A 110 -7.86 -21.12 -8.84
C ASP A 110 -6.42 -21.13 -8.30
N THR A 111 -5.83 -19.96 -8.04
CA THR A 111 -4.47 -19.88 -7.49
C THR A 111 -4.48 -20.01 -5.97
N GLN A 112 -3.66 -20.93 -5.46
CA GLN A 112 -3.37 -21.08 -4.02
C GLN A 112 -2.47 -19.96 -3.47
N THR A 113 -2.05 -19.00 -4.30
CA THR A 113 -1.20 -17.89 -3.86
C THR A 113 -2.07 -16.75 -3.34
N HIS A 114 -2.06 -16.59 -2.03
CA HIS A 114 -2.71 -15.48 -1.35
C HIS A 114 -1.71 -14.35 -1.11
N TYR A 115 -2.15 -13.13 -1.34
CA TYR A 115 -1.45 -11.92 -0.94
C TYR A 115 -2.23 -11.29 0.20
N SER A 116 -1.53 -10.81 1.22
CA SER A 116 -2.16 -10.20 2.37
C SER A 116 -1.51 -8.88 2.75
N ILE A 117 -2.32 -8.01 3.33
CA ILE A 117 -1.89 -6.77 3.95
C ILE A 117 -2.76 -6.51 5.19
N LEU A 118 -2.14 -6.06 6.26
CA LEU A 118 -2.85 -5.51 7.41
C LEU A 118 -2.97 -3.99 7.24
N LEU A 119 -4.17 -3.45 7.38
CA LEU A 119 -4.45 -2.02 7.24
C LEU A 119 -5.24 -1.51 8.43
N GLN A 120 -5.15 -0.21 8.72
CA GLN A 120 -5.98 0.38 9.77
C GLN A 120 -7.46 0.32 9.37
N ASN A 121 -8.32 -0.03 10.34
CA ASN A 121 -9.77 0.06 10.19
C ASN A 121 -10.23 1.54 10.22
N ALA A 122 -10.16 2.25 9.08
CA ALA A 122 -10.63 3.62 8.95
C ALA A 122 -10.99 3.97 7.50
N GLU A 123 -11.93 4.90 7.33
CA GLU A 123 -12.39 5.38 6.01
C GLU A 123 -11.30 6.08 5.19
N THR A 124 -10.28 6.64 5.86
CA THR A 124 -9.13 7.32 5.25
C THR A 124 -8.05 6.37 4.74
N VAL A 125 -8.24 5.06 4.92
CA VAL A 125 -7.36 4.04 4.36
C VAL A 125 -8.14 3.36 3.25
N ALA A 126 -7.62 3.43 2.03
CA ALA A 126 -8.26 2.89 0.85
C ALA A 126 -7.24 2.16 -0.03
N LEU A 127 -7.72 1.18 -0.79
CA LEU A 127 -6.96 0.50 -1.81
C LEU A 127 -7.39 1.02 -3.18
N VAL A 128 -6.42 1.28 -4.06
CA VAL A 128 -6.70 1.75 -5.42
C VAL A 128 -7.32 0.62 -6.25
N CYS A 129 -8.36 0.94 -7.00
CA CYS A 129 -9.05 0.00 -7.89
C CYS A 129 -8.49 0.05 -9.30
N PRO A 130 -8.62 -1.01 -10.11
CA PRO A 130 -8.29 -0.91 -11.53
C PRO A 130 -9.18 0.13 -12.23
N CYS A 131 -8.62 0.84 -13.22
CA CYS A 131 -9.43 1.70 -14.10
C CYS A 131 -10.34 0.82 -14.97
N GLN A 132 -11.66 0.96 -14.81
CA GLN A 132 -12.64 0.41 -15.75
C GLN A 132 -13.14 1.53 -16.68
N GLU A 133 -13.35 1.21 -17.96
CA GLU A 133 -13.63 2.19 -19.02
C GLU A 133 -15.06 2.77 -18.99
N ASN A 134 -15.99 2.20 -18.20
CA ASN A 134 -17.44 2.42 -18.39
C ASN A 134 -18.29 2.77 -17.15
N GLU A 135 -17.71 3.13 -16.01
CA GLU A 135 -18.51 3.62 -14.87
C GLU A 135 -17.93 4.88 -14.21
N LEU A 136 -18.76 5.58 -13.44
CA LEU A 136 -18.38 6.71 -12.58
C LEU A 136 -17.20 6.27 -11.69
N GLN A 137 -15.97 6.57 -12.12
CA GLN A 137 -14.75 5.90 -11.66
C GLN A 137 -14.55 5.99 -10.15
N LYS A 138 -14.72 4.85 -9.46
CA LYS A 138 -14.27 4.69 -8.09
C LYS A 138 -12.76 4.49 -8.09
N THR A 139 -12.00 5.56 -7.83
CA THR A 139 -10.54 5.53 -7.83
C THR A 139 -9.95 4.65 -6.73
N ALA A 140 -10.61 4.58 -5.58
CA ALA A 140 -10.18 3.76 -4.45
C ALA A 140 -11.39 3.27 -3.63
N ILE A 141 -11.25 2.10 -3.01
CA ILE A 141 -12.23 1.55 -2.07
C ILE A 141 -11.69 1.71 -0.65
N PRO A 142 -12.38 2.45 0.22
CA PRO A 142 -12.06 2.48 1.65
C PRO A 142 -12.10 1.07 2.23
N VAL A 143 -11.13 0.78 3.08
CA VAL A 143 -10.95 -0.51 3.74
C VAL A 143 -12.19 -0.90 4.58
N THR A 144 -12.90 0.09 5.12
CA THR A 144 -14.17 -0.09 5.85
C THR A 144 -15.36 -0.53 4.98
N SER A 145 -15.27 -0.33 3.66
CA SER A 145 -16.33 -0.63 2.70
C SER A 145 -15.97 -1.77 1.75
N LEU A 146 -14.79 -2.37 1.94
CA LEU A 146 -14.26 -3.44 1.10
C LEU A 146 -15.06 -4.74 1.30
N LYS A 147 -15.38 -5.42 0.21
CA LYS A 147 -16.15 -6.67 0.20
C LYS A 147 -15.44 -7.74 -0.61
N VAL A 148 -15.79 -9.00 -0.33
CA VAL A 148 -15.34 -10.13 -1.15
C VAL A 148 -15.85 -9.93 -2.58
N GLY A 149 -14.95 -10.01 -3.55
CA GLY A 149 -15.22 -9.76 -4.97
C GLY A 149 -14.79 -8.38 -5.45
N ASP A 150 -14.43 -7.45 -4.55
CA ASP A 150 -13.86 -6.17 -4.95
C ASP A 150 -12.47 -6.35 -5.57
N GLU A 151 -12.22 -5.66 -6.69
CA GLU A 151 -10.92 -5.67 -7.36
C GLU A 151 -10.03 -4.52 -6.86
N VAL A 152 -8.77 -4.86 -6.57
CA VAL A 152 -7.76 -3.91 -6.08
C VAL A 152 -6.45 -4.07 -6.84
N MET A 153 -5.67 -2.99 -6.92
CA MET A 153 -4.37 -3.01 -7.58
C MET A 153 -3.30 -3.64 -6.70
N LEU A 154 -2.59 -4.60 -7.28
CA LEU A 154 -1.50 -5.33 -6.67
C LEU A 154 -0.29 -5.36 -7.62
N ARG A 155 0.89 -5.05 -7.11
CA ARG A 155 2.16 -5.34 -7.77
C ARG A 155 2.68 -6.69 -7.28
N VAL A 156 2.69 -7.67 -8.18
CA VAL A 156 3.34 -8.96 -7.94
C VAL A 156 4.81 -8.85 -8.33
N GLN A 157 5.71 -9.30 -7.45
CA GLN A 157 7.12 -9.50 -7.76
C GLN A 157 7.39 -11.01 -7.82
N GLY A 158 8.12 -11.46 -8.84
CA GLY A 158 8.62 -12.83 -8.88
C GLY A 158 9.76 -13.02 -7.87
N GLY A 159 9.75 -14.13 -7.14
CA GLY A 159 10.83 -14.54 -6.22
C GLY A 159 10.69 -14.04 -4.78
N ALA A 160 11.22 -14.84 -3.84
CA ALA A 160 11.30 -14.48 -2.43
C ALA A 160 12.41 -13.43 -2.24
N ARG A 161 12.20 -12.44 -1.36
CA ARG A 161 13.16 -11.36 -1.12
C ARG A 161 13.40 -11.19 0.37
N HIS A 162 14.64 -11.32 0.80
CA HIS A 162 15.08 -10.90 2.12
C HIS A 162 15.82 -9.56 1.96
N THR A 163 15.46 -8.54 2.75
CA THR A 163 16.14 -7.22 2.74
C THR A 163 16.22 -6.52 1.37
N GLY A 164 15.20 -6.70 0.52
CA GLY A 164 15.10 -6.02 -0.78
C GLY A 164 16.04 -6.53 -1.88
N ILE A 165 16.71 -7.67 -1.66
CA ILE A 165 17.51 -8.39 -2.67
C ILE A 165 16.73 -9.63 -3.08
N GLU A 166 16.72 -9.95 -4.38
CA GLU A 166 16.16 -11.20 -4.90
C GLU A 166 17.07 -12.35 -4.49
N ILE A 167 16.54 -13.27 -3.68
CA ILE A 167 17.29 -14.41 -3.18
C ILE A 167 16.51 -15.67 -3.56
N GLN A 168 17.17 -16.59 -4.27
CA GLN A 168 16.65 -17.95 -4.47
C GLN A 168 16.91 -18.78 -3.21
N GLU A 169 16.27 -18.42 -2.10
CA GLU A 169 16.31 -19.20 -0.86
C GLU A 169 14.94 -19.82 -0.57
N PHE A 170 14.95 -20.96 0.14
CA PHE A 170 13.74 -21.58 0.64
C PHE A 170 13.20 -20.75 1.80
N ILE A 171 12.17 -19.95 1.53
CA ILE A 171 11.50 -19.13 2.53
C ILE A 171 10.07 -19.64 2.70
N VAL A 172 9.72 -20.04 3.93
CA VAL A 172 8.34 -20.37 4.31
C VAL A 172 7.75 -19.15 5.01
N GLU A 173 6.82 -18.50 4.32
CA GLU A 173 6.06 -17.35 4.81
C GLU A 173 4.61 -17.78 5.00
N ASN A 174 4.12 -17.75 6.24
CA ASN A 174 2.76 -18.14 6.63
C ASN A 174 1.85 -16.92 6.80
#